data_AF-A0A1Y2E2V4-F1
#
_entry.id   AF-A0A1Y2E2V4-F1
#
_cell.length_a   1.000
_cell.length_b   1.000
_cell.length_c   1.000
_cell.angle_alpha   90.00
_cell.angle_beta   90.00
_cell.angle_gamma   90.00
#
_symmetry.space_group_name_H-M   'P 1'
#
loop_
_entity.id
_entity.type
_entity.pdbx_description
1 polymer ?
#
loop_
_entity_poly.entity_id
_entity_poly.type
_entity_poly.pdbx_seq_one_letter_code
_entity_poly.pdbx_strand_id
1 'polypeptide(L)'
;MHAPTDIHGESGLDGTDLLPKPQSSADRSISAVEAMAKALRATEPGTAFLVATGALTNVAALFSKYPELAEHIHGFSVMGGSIGGGFTAAVMGKVDSVERIGNYTPWAEFNIVIDPEAAASLFENPVLAAKTTLIPLDLTHLVLATAEVQHALLHGNDSEAGGRGKTDLRVMLVELLNFFATTYRETFGIVEGPPLHDPLAVAVAFIGTEHEIPFYDFDPRATEGEKRQERFQVTVVTEGEQTGRTIAKLLEPGVAGMRIPRGLDMEHFWRVIEECCQRADKANSKVLGK
;
A
#
# COMPACT_ATOMS: atom_id res chain seq x y z
N MET A 1 11.36 -9.94 -16.30
CA MET A 1 10.79 -8.78 -15.60
C MET A 1 9.57 -8.36 -16.38
N HIS A 2 8.43 -8.18 -15.71
CA HIS A 2 7.27 -7.56 -16.35
C HIS A 2 7.43 -6.05 -16.27
N ALA A 3 7.21 -5.36 -17.38
CA ALA A 3 7.21 -3.90 -17.37
C ALA A 3 6.00 -3.42 -16.54
N PRO A 4 6.06 -2.21 -15.94
CA PRO A 4 4.89 -1.64 -15.26
C PRO A 4 3.67 -1.53 -16.18
N THR A 5 3.91 -1.34 -17.48
CA THR A 5 2.90 -1.34 -18.53
C THR A 5 2.19 -2.69 -18.71
N ASP A 6 2.84 -3.80 -18.35
CA ASP A 6 2.20 -5.13 -18.36
C ASP A 6 1.18 -5.28 -17.20
N ILE A 7 1.34 -4.47 -16.13
CA ILE A 7 0.50 -4.53 -14.93
C ILE A 7 -0.63 -3.50 -14.99
N HIS A 8 -0.31 -2.25 -15.37
CA HIS A 8 -1.23 -1.11 -15.31
C HIS A 8 -1.63 -0.56 -16.69
N GLY A 9 -1.12 -1.17 -17.76
CA GLY A 9 -1.33 -0.72 -19.14
C GLY A 9 -0.48 0.49 -19.52
N GLU A 10 -0.59 0.91 -20.77
CA GLU A 10 0.22 2.00 -21.32
C GLU A 10 -0.14 3.36 -20.70
N SER A 11 -1.41 3.56 -20.33
CA SER A 11 -1.83 4.79 -19.64
C SER A 11 -1.55 4.80 -18.14
N GLY A 12 -1.27 3.62 -17.55
CA GLY A 12 -1.21 3.41 -16.11
C GLY A 12 -2.57 3.24 -15.42
N LEU A 13 -3.68 3.41 -16.15
CA LEU A 13 -5.06 3.22 -15.70
C LEU A 13 -5.90 2.51 -16.77
N ASP A 14 -5.30 1.62 -17.56
CA ASP A 14 -6.02 0.86 -18.58
C ASP A 14 -7.03 -0.11 -17.93
N GLY A 15 -8.04 -0.51 -18.70
CA GLY A 15 -9.06 -1.47 -18.26
C GLY A 15 -10.47 -0.89 -18.14
N THR A 16 -10.64 0.43 -18.23
CA THR A 16 -11.95 1.08 -18.16
C THR A 16 -12.04 2.33 -19.05
N ASP A 17 -13.21 2.55 -19.65
CA ASP A 17 -13.56 3.77 -20.39
C ASP A 17 -14.32 4.79 -19.53
N LEU A 18 -14.49 4.51 -18.24
CA LEU A 18 -15.33 5.30 -17.32
C LEU A 18 -14.56 6.41 -16.57
N LEU A 19 -13.25 6.57 -16.84
CA LEU A 19 -12.44 7.61 -16.21
C LEU A 19 -13.04 9.00 -16.48
N PRO A 20 -13.25 9.83 -15.44
CA PRO A 20 -13.77 11.17 -15.64
C PRO A 20 -12.74 12.06 -16.32
N LYS A 21 -13.19 13.04 -17.09
CA LYS A 21 -12.31 14.10 -17.58
C LYS A 21 -11.81 14.94 -16.39
N PRO A 22 -10.48 15.15 -16.25
CA PRO A 22 -9.94 16.01 -15.20
C PRO A 22 -10.57 17.42 -15.25
N GLN A 23 -11.04 17.91 -14.11
CA GLN A 23 -11.65 19.25 -14.01
C GLN A 23 -10.63 20.38 -13.88
N SER A 24 -9.37 20.05 -13.60
CA SER A 24 -8.27 20.99 -13.44
C SER A 24 -6.99 20.41 -14.06
N SER A 25 -6.13 21.29 -14.54
CA SER A 25 -4.76 20.93 -14.94
C SER A 25 -3.91 20.62 -13.70
N ALA A 26 -2.84 19.85 -13.89
CA ALA A 26 -1.82 19.69 -12.87
C ALA A 26 -1.25 21.06 -12.45
N ASP A 27 -1.21 21.32 -11.14
CA ASP A 27 -0.52 22.48 -10.61
C ASP A 27 0.99 22.27 -10.74
N ARG A 28 1.64 23.16 -11.49
CA ARG A 28 3.09 23.14 -11.74
C ARG A 28 3.79 24.38 -11.16
N SER A 29 3.10 25.14 -10.31
CA SER A 29 3.63 26.37 -9.71
C SER A 29 4.75 26.10 -8.71
N ILE A 30 4.73 24.95 -8.03
CA ILE A 30 5.75 24.48 -7.10
C ILE A 30 6.04 22.99 -7.34
N SER A 31 7.21 22.52 -6.90
CA SER A 31 7.54 21.09 -7.00
C SER A 31 6.73 20.26 -6.00
N ALA A 32 6.63 18.95 -6.23
CA ALA A 32 6.00 18.02 -5.28
C ALA A 32 6.64 18.08 -3.88
N VAL A 33 7.96 18.26 -3.82
CA VAL A 33 8.70 18.42 -2.55
C VAL A 33 8.26 19.68 -1.80
N GLU A 34 8.16 20.82 -2.49
CA GLU A 34 7.65 22.06 -1.87
C GLU A 34 6.19 21.94 -1.44
N ALA A 35 5.36 21.29 -2.26
CA ALA A 35 3.96 21.06 -1.95
C ALA A 35 3.78 20.22 -0.68
N MET A 36 4.55 19.13 -0.55
CA MET A 36 4.56 18.30 0.66
C MET A 36 5.04 19.09 1.89
N ALA A 37 6.14 19.83 1.78
CA ALA A 37 6.65 20.64 2.89
C ALA A 37 5.64 21.71 3.33
N LYS A 38 4.99 22.39 2.39
CA LYS A 38 3.94 23.38 2.66
C LYS A 38 2.72 22.74 3.33
N ALA A 39 2.28 21.59 2.84
CA ALA A 39 1.14 20.88 3.42
C ALA A 39 1.41 20.42 4.86
N LEU A 40 2.59 19.86 5.12
CA LEU A 40 2.98 19.44 6.47
C LEU A 40 3.05 20.63 7.44
N ARG A 41 3.69 21.74 7.05
CA ARG A 41 3.76 22.96 7.89
C ARG A 41 2.40 23.61 8.18
N ALA A 42 1.38 23.32 7.37
CA ALA A 42 0.02 23.80 7.60
C ALA A 42 -0.75 22.95 8.63
N THR A 43 -0.17 21.85 9.11
CA THR A 43 -0.73 20.97 10.15
C THR A 43 -0.02 21.19 11.48
N GLU A 44 -0.70 20.87 12.58
CA GLU A 44 -0.07 20.86 13.89
C GLU A 44 1.03 19.78 13.95
N PRO A 45 2.15 20.03 14.65
CA PRO A 45 3.17 19.02 14.85
C PRO A 45 2.59 17.74 15.48
N GLY A 46 2.97 16.59 14.94
CA GLY A 46 2.56 15.27 15.45
C GLY A 46 1.16 14.83 15.04
N THR A 47 0.50 15.50 14.07
CA THR A 47 -0.85 15.10 13.61
C THR A 47 -0.90 14.53 12.19
N ALA A 48 0.04 14.89 11.32
CA ALA A 48 -0.01 14.47 9.91
C ALA A 48 0.60 13.08 9.69
N PHE A 49 -0.13 12.20 8.99
CA PHE A 49 0.43 10.99 8.38
C PHE A 49 0.93 11.29 6.97
N LEU A 50 2.17 10.88 6.67
CA LEU A 50 2.66 10.80 5.30
C LEU A 50 2.45 9.38 4.78
N VAL A 51 1.77 9.21 3.65
CA VAL A 51 1.51 7.91 3.03
C VAL A 51 2.18 7.87 1.67
N ALA A 52 3.07 6.90 1.44
CA ALA A 52 3.76 6.71 0.17
C ALA A 52 3.39 5.34 -0.41
N THR A 53 2.88 5.35 -1.65
CA THR A 53 2.45 4.14 -2.37
C THR A 53 3.11 4.01 -3.76
N GLY A 54 4.18 4.78 -3.98
CA GLY A 54 5.03 4.72 -5.16
C GLY A 54 6.50 4.75 -4.75
N ALA A 55 7.38 4.95 -5.73
CA ALA A 55 8.81 5.16 -5.47
C ALA A 55 9.04 6.30 -4.46
N LEU A 56 10.01 6.09 -3.56
CA LEU A 56 10.22 6.97 -2.41
C LEU A 56 11.04 8.23 -2.70
N THR A 57 11.40 8.47 -3.96
CA THR A 57 12.26 9.57 -4.42
C THR A 57 11.84 10.93 -3.89
N ASN A 58 10.55 11.27 -4.02
CA ASN A 58 10.02 12.56 -3.56
C ASN A 58 10.08 12.69 -2.03
N VAL A 59 9.83 11.60 -1.30
CA VAL A 59 9.85 11.60 0.17
C VAL A 59 11.28 11.68 0.71
N ALA A 60 12.23 10.98 0.09
CA ALA A 60 13.65 11.12 0.41
C ALA A 60 14.13 12.55 0.14
N ALA A 61 13.75 13.14 -1.01
CA ALA A 61 14.06 14.53 -1.31
C ALA A 61 13.44 15.52 -0.30
N LEU A 62 12.23 15.26 0.19
CA LEU A 62 11.58 16.05 1.24
C LEU A 62 12.39 16.08 2.52
N PHE A 63 12.74 14.91 3.08
CA PHE A 63 13.46 14.86 4.36
C PHE A 63 14.95 15.17 4.22
N SER A 64 15.53 15.04 3.02
CA SER A 64 16.86 15.57 2.73
C SER A 64 16.88 17.11 2.76
N LYS A 65 15.86 17.74 2.16
CA LYS A 65 15.77 19.21 2.09
C LYS A 65 15.24 19.86 3.37
N TYR A 66 14.30 19.21 4.04
CA TYR A 66 13.61 19.69 5.25
C TYR A 66 13.64 18.60 6.34
N PRO A 67 14.83 18.28 6.90
CA PRO A 67 15.00 17.19 7.86
C PRO A 67 14.17 17.37 9.14
N GLU A 68 13.86 18.61 9.53
CA GLU A 68 13.01 18.91 10.68
C GLU A 68 11.57 18.38 10.54
N LEU A 69 11.10 18.17 9.31
CA LEU A 69 9.76 17.63 9.07
C LEU A 69 9.63 16.16 9.48
N ALA A 70 10.75 15.43 9.65
CA ALA A 70 10.71 14.06 10.17
C ALA A 70 10.16 14.04 11.61
N GLU A 71 10.51 15.04 12.42
CA GLU A 71 9.93 15.21 13.76
C GLU A 71 8.49 15.73 13.72
N HIS A 72 8.14 16.52 12.70
CA HIS A 72 6.82 17.12 12.54
C HIS A 72 5.70 16.10 12.25
N ILE A 73 5.98 15.05 11.47
CA ILE A 73 4.94 14.06 11.14
C ILE A 73 4.56 13.19 12.34
N HIS A 74 3.30 12.78 12.39
CA HIS A 74 2.80 11.75 13.31
C HIS A 74 3.37 10.38 12.96
N GLY A 75 3.25 10.01 11.68
CA GLY A 75 3.61 8.69 11.20
C GLY A 75 3.91 8.68 9.70
N PHE A 76 4.65 7.66 9.28
CA PHE A 76 5.00 7.43 7.89
C PHE A 76 4.53 6.02 7.48
N SER A 77 3.64 5.94 6.50
CA SER A 77 3.13 4.67 5.99
C SER A 77 3.66 4.42 4.59
N VAL A 78 4.26 3.26 4.36
CA VAL A 78 4.92 2.92 3.09
C VAL A 78 4.36 1.62 2.56
N MET A 79 3.70 1.66 1.40
CA MET A 79 3.49 0.45 0.60
C MET A 79 4.77 0.18 -0.18
N GLY A 80 5.44 -0.91 0.17
CA GLY A 80 6.64 -1.33 -0.52
C GLY A 80 7.42 -2.40 0.22
N GLY A 81 8.32 -3.05 -0.51
CA GLY A 81 9.19 -4.09 0.01
C GLY A 81 8.57 -5.48 0.03
N SER A 82 9.43 -6.46 0.25
CA SER A 82 9.09 -7.87 0.40
C SER A 82 10.11 -8.53 1.33
N ILE A 83 9.63 -9.16 2.40
CA ILE A 83 10.47 -9.76 3.44
C ILE A 83 10.78 -11.21 3.10
N GLY A 84 9.75 -12.00 2.75
CA GLY A 84 9.89 -13.39 2.38
C GLY A 84 10.17 -14.33 3.56
N GLY A 85 10.63 -15.54 3.25
CA GLY A 85 11.05 -16.52 4.27
C GLY A 85 9.93 -16.97 5.22
N GLY A 86 8.67 -16.93 4.75
CA GLY A 86 7.51 -17.25 5.58
C GLY A 86 7.21 -16.22 6.66
N PHE A 87 7.51 -14.94 6.39
CA PHE A 87 7.22 -13.82 7.30
C PHE A 87 5.72 -13.76 7.66
N THR A 88 4.83 -14.06 6.71
CA THR A 88 3.39 -14.29 6.96
C THR A 88 2.95 -15.58 6.29
N ALA A 89 1.65 -15.87 6.35
CA ALA A 89 1.01 -16.95 5.59
C ALA A 89 0.74 -16.59 4.12
N ALA A 90 1.15 -15.39 3.66
CA ALA A 90 0.92 -14.95 2.30
C ALA A 90 1.62 -15.86 1.28
N VAL A 91 0.93 -16.12 0.18
CA VAL A 91 1.53 -16.83 -0.95
C VAL A 91 2.44 -15.87 -1.69
N MET A 92 3.73 -16.15 -1.61
CA MET A 92 4.75 -15.48 -2.41
C MET A 92 4.89 -16.26 -3.73
N GLY A 93 4.95 -15.55 -4.86
CA GLY A 93 4.84 -16.16 -6.19
C GLY A 93 5.95 -17.17 -6.53
N LYS A 94 5.79 -17.88 -7.66
CA LYS A 94 6.81 -18.77 -8.24
C LYS A 94 6.99 -18.46 -9.72
N VAL A 95 8.23 -18.47 -10.20
CA VAL A 95 8.56 -18.40 -11.64
C VAL A 95 9.53 -19.53 -11.95
N ASP A 96 9.24 -20.35 -12.96
CA ASP A 96 10.05 -21.51 -13.35
C ASP A 96 10.38 -22.46 -12.18
N SER A 97 9.41 -22.69 -11.30
CA SER A 97 9.53 -23.49 -10.06
C SER A 97 10.49 -22.92 -8.99
N VAL A 98 10.98 -21.69 -9.16
CA VAL A 98 11.79 -20.98 -8.17
C VAL A 98 10.89 -20.04 -7.37
N GLU A 99 11.00 -20.10 -6.04
CA GLU A 99 10.29 -19.17 -5.15
C GLU A 99 10.83 -17.75 -5.32
N ARG A 100 9.91 -16.78 -5.39
CA ARG A 100 10.23 -15.36 -5.46
C ARG A 100 9.46 -14.62 -4.39
N ILE A 101 10.10 -13.60 -3.83
CA ILE A 101 9.49 -12.76 -2.80
C ILE A 101 9.14 -11.38 -3.36
N GLY A 102 9.87 -10.91 -4.39
CA GLY A 102 9.59 -9.65 -5.07
C GLY A 102 8.57 -9.79 -6.20
N ASN A 103 7.89 -8.68 -6.54
CA ASN A 103 6.97 -8.59 -7.69
C ASN A 103 7.66 -8.04 -8.96
N TYR A 104 8.82 -7.38 -8.85
CA TYR A 104 9.56 -6.85 -10.01
C TYR A 104 10.79 -7.69 -10.36
N THR A 105 11.68 -7.93 -9.39
CA THR A 105 12.77 -8.90 -9.48
C THR A 105 12.45 -10.13 -8.60
N PRO A 106 13.26 -11.21 -8.61
CA PRO A 106 13.06 -12.32 -7.68
C PRO A 106 13.06 -11.89 -6.20
N TRP A 107 13.75 -10.80 -5.86
CA TRP A 107 14.01 -10.36 -4.49
C TRP A 107 13.33 -9.06 -4.08
N ALA A 108 12.98 -8.21 -5.06
CA ALA A 108 12.61 -6.83 -4.80
C ALA A 108 11.19 -6.52 -5.28
N GLU A 109 10.50 -5.78 -4.43
CA GLU A 109 9.23 -5.14 -4.73
C GLU A 109 9.47 -3.86 -5.56
N PHE A 110 8.50 -3.56 -6.43
CA PHE A 110 8.54 -2.49 -7.42
C PHE A 110 8.88 -1.11 -6.85
N ASN A 111 8.14 -0.59 -5.86
CA ASN A 111 8.35 0.75 -5.33
C ASN A 111 9.76 0.93 -4.74
N ILE A 112 10.29 -0.10 -4.09
CA ILE A 112 11.64 -0.06 -3.51
C ILE A 112 12.72 -0.16 -4.58
N VAL A 113 12.58 -1.03 -5.58
CA VAL A 113 13.64 -1.22 -6.61
C VAL A 113 13.72 -0.07 -7.61
N ILE A 114 12.67 0.73 -7.76
CA ILE A 114 12.71 1.93 -8.62
C ILE A 114 13.64 3.00 -8.07
N ASP A 115 13.75 3.13 -6.74
CA ASP A 115 14.70 4.04 -6.09
C ASP A 115 15.16 3.47 -4.74
N PRO A 116 16.07 2.48 -4.77
CA PRO A 116 16.52 1.76 -3.57
C PRO A 116 17.36 2.66 -2.66
N GLU A 117 18.08 3.64 -3.21
CA GLU A 117 18.84 4.63 -2.43
C GLU A 117 17.89 5.56 -1.64
N ALA A 118 16.81 6.03 -2.24
CA ALA A 118 15.78 6.81 -1.53
C ALA A 118 15.19 5.99 -0.38
N ALA A 119 14.83 4.73 -0.63
CA ALA A 119 14.30 3.84 0.39
C ALA A 119 15.30 3.59 1.53
N ALA A 120 16.56 3.29 1.20
CA ALA A 120 17.63 3.11 2.18
C ALA A 120 17.79 4.36 3.07
N SER A 121 17.85 5.55 2.48
CA SER A 121 18.04 6.80 3.21
C SER A 121 16.93 7.09 4.23
N LEU A 122 15.69 6.70 3.93
CA LEU A 122 14.53 6.87 4.79
C LEU A 122 14.51 5.84 5.91
N PHE A 123 14.79 4.57 5.60
CA PHE A 123 14.73 3.46 6.57
C PHE A 123 15.93 3.47 7.54
N GLU A 124 17.06 4.04 7.14
CA GLU A 124 18.24 4.23 7.99
C GLU A 124 18.13 5.47 8.89
N ASN A 125 17.22 6.41 8.58
CA ASN A 125 16.97 7.55 9.44
C ASN A 125 16.22 7.11 10.72
N PRO A 126 16.81 7.24 11.92
CA PRO A 126 16.23 6.68 13.14
C PRO A 126 14.88 7.32 13.54
N VAL A 127 14.68 8.60 13.23
CA VAL A 127 13.42 9.32 13.53
C VAL A 127 12.30 8.80 12.64
N LEU A 128 12.56 8.67 11.34
CA LEU A 128 11.59 8.14 10.39
C LEU A 128 11.33 6.66 10.62
N ALA A 129 12.38 5.86 10.81
CA ALA A 129 12.26 4.43 11.06
C ALA A 129 11.33 4.13 12.25
N ALA A 130 11.48 4.86 13.36
CA ALA A 130 10.63 4.72 14.54
C ALA A 130 9.16 5.10 14.31
N LYS A 131 8.88 5.94 13.30
CA LYS A 131 7.53 6.38 12.90
C LYS A 131 6.98 5.61 11.69
N THR A 132 7.75 4.69 11.12
CA THR A 132 7.38 4.03 9.86
C THR A 132 6.60 2.74 10.11
N THR A 133 5.47 2.61 9.42
CA THR A 133 4.82 1.32 9.17
C THR A 133 5.07 0.91 7.73
N LEU A 134 5.78 -0.20 7.53
CA LEU A 134 6.01 -0.78 6.21
C LEU A 134 4.91 -1.81 5.91
N ILE A 135 4.33 -1.69 4.72
CA ILE A 135 3.27 -2.55 4.18
C ILE A 135 3.87 -3.32 2.99
N PRO A 136 4.54 -4.46 3.25
CA PRO A 136 5.21 -5.23 2.21
C PRO A 136 4.23 -6.14 1.45
N LEU A 137 4.74 -6.79 0.40
CA LEU A 137 4.02 -7.86 -0.31
C LEU A 137 3.53 -8.96 0.63
N ASP A 138 4.32 -9.31 1.65
CA ASP A 138 3.95 -10.31 2.66
C ASP A 138 2.65 -9.96 3.42
N LEU A 139 2.26 -8.69 3.50
CA LEU A 139 0.99 -8.27 4.09
C LEU A 139 -0.09 -8.09 3.02
N THR A 140 0.23 -7.40 1.92
CA THR A 140 -0.75 -7.06 0.88
C THR A 140 -1.28 -8.28 0.13
N HIS A 141 -0.46 -9.34 0.01
CA HIS A 141 -0.90 -10.62 -0.57
C HIS A 141 -1.84 -11.43 0.33
N LEU A 142 -2.07 -11.01 1.58
CA LEU A 142 -3.15 -11.57 2.41
C LEU A 142 -4.52 -10.99 2.04
N VAL A 143 -4.55 -9.79 1.42
CA VAL A 143 -5.79 -9.04 1.16
C VAL A 143 -6.17 -9.14 -0.30
N LEU A 144 -6.88 -10.21 -0.64
CA LEU A 144 -7.30 -10.52 -2.01
C LEU A 144 -8.71 -10.01 -2.28
N ALA A 145 -8.90 -9.34 -3.41
CA ALA A 145 -10.24 -8.99 -3.91
C ALA A 145 -10.91 -10.23 -4.53
N THR A 146 -11.41 -11.12 -3.67
CA THR A 146 -12.10 -12.35 -4.09
C THR A 146 -13.37 -12.04 -4.91
N ALA A 147 -13.96 -13.07 -5.52
CA ALA A 147 -15.22 -12.91 -6.25
C ALA A 147 -16.33 -12.28 -5.39
N GLU A 148 -16.42 -12.65 -4.11
CA GLU A 148 -17.37 -12.09 -3.16
C GLU A 148 -17.08 -10.60 -2.89
N VAL A 149 -15.81 -10.25 -2.70
CA VAL A 149 -15.37 -8.86 -2.51
C VAL A 149 -15.68 -8.03 -3.75
N GLN A 150 -15.32 -8.52 -4.94
CA GLN A 150 -15.60 -7.82 -6.19
C GLN A 150 -17.10 -7.62 -6.41
N HIS A 151 -17.92 -8.62 -6.06
CA HIS A 151 -19.37 -8.51 -6.10
C HIS A 151 -19.86 -7.41 -5.14
N ALA A 152 -19.38 -7.40 -3.90
CA ALA A 152 -19.72 -6.37 -2.91
C ALA A 152 -19.25 -4.97 -3.34
N LEU A 153 -18.09 -4.84 -3.98
CA LEU A 153 -17.62 -3.58 -4.55
C LEU A 153 -18.51 -3.12 -5.71
N LEU A 154 -18.87 -4.02 -6.61
CA LEU A 154 -19.65 -3.72 -7.81
C LEU A 154 -21.10 -3.32 -7.49
N HIS A 155 -21.72 -4.06 -6.57
CA HIS A 155 -23.15 -3.94 -6.29
C HIS A 155 -23.45 -3.28 -4.93
N GLY A 156 -22.51 -3.23 -3.98
CA GLY A 156 -22.78 -2.86 -2.59
C GLY A 156 -23.44 -3.99 -1.82
N ASN A 157 -23.40 -3.92 -0.48
CA ASN A 157 -23.87 -5.00 0.39
C ASN A 157 -25.40 -5.16 0.43
N ASP A 158 -26.16 -4.12 0.08
CA ASP A 158 -27.62 -4.06 0.24
C ASP A 158 -28.41 -4.18 -1.08
N SER A 159 -27.74 -4.48 -2.20
CA SER A 159 -28.36 -4.46 -3.53
C SER A 159 -28.63 -5.87 -4.04
N GLU A 160 -29.77 -6.08 -4.71
CA GLU A 160 -29.97 -7.31 -5.47
C GLU A 160 -28.95 -7.40 -6.61
N ALA A 161 -28.30 -8.56 -6.72
CA ALA A 161 -27.33 -8.86 -7.76
C ALA A 161 -27.99 -8.78 -9.14
N GLY A 162 -27.53 -7.85 -9.98
CA GLY A 162 -28.06 -7.70 -11.35
C GLY A 162 -27.55 -6.45 -12.07
N GLY A 163 -27.47 -6.55 -13.40
CA GLY A 163 -27.05 -5.45 -14.26
C GLY A 163 -25.54 -5.15 -14.20
N ARG A 164 -25.15 -3.98 -14.72
CA ARG A 164 -23.74 -3.61 -14.92
C ARG A 164 -22.95 -3.26 -13.65
N GLY A 165 -23.63 -3.11 -12.50
CA GLY A 165 -23.08 -2.53 -11.26
C GLY A 165 -23.88 -1.32 -10.78
N LYS A 166 -23.71 -0.93 -9.51
CA LYS A 166 -24.56 0.08 -8.83
C LYS A 166 -24.32 1.51 -9.32
N THR A 167 -23.07 1.89 -9.56
CA THR A 167 -22.67 3.24 -10.03
C THR A 167 -21.50 3.16 -10.99
N ASP A 168 -21.30 4.18 -11.84
CA ASP A 168 -20.15 4.25 -12.74
C ASP A 168 -18.82 4.16 -11.99
N LEU A 169 -18.74 4.76 -10.79
CA LEU A 169 -17.57 4.66 -9.91
C LEU A 169 -17.26 3.20 -9.55
N ARG A 170 -18.26 2.44 -9.11
CA ARG A 170 -18.06 1.04 -8.71
C ARG A 170 -17.70 0.14 -9.88
N VAL A 171 -18.34 0.34 -11.03
CA VAL A 171 -18.00 -0.38 -12.27
C VAL A 171 -16.55 -0.10 -12.64
N MET A 172 -16.15 1.17 -12.68
CA MET A 172 -14.77 1.60 -12.97
C MET A 172 -13.76 0.96 -12.01
N LEU A 173 -14.01 0.98 -10.69
CA LEU A 173 -13.12 0.38 -9.70
C LEU A 173 -12.92 -1.13 -9.92
N VAL A 174 -14.00 -1.86 -10.21
CA VAL A 174 -13.95 -3.31 -10.45
C VAL A 174 -13.32 -3.64 -11.80
N GLU A 175 -13.55 -2.84 -12.84
CA GLU A 175 -12.89 -2.96 -14.14
C GLU A 175 -11.36 -2.79 -14.02
N LEU A 176 -10.90 -1.75 -13.32
CA LEU A 176 -9.47 -1.52 -13.05
C LEU A 176 -8.85 -2.67 -12.25
N LEU A 177 -9.56 -3.17 -11.22
CA LEU A 177 -9.13 -4.34 -10.45
C LEU A 177 -9.01 -5.60 -11.32
N ASN A 178 -9.96 -5.84 -12.24
CA ASN A 178 -9.98 -7.03 -13.08
C ASN A 178 -8.94 -7.00 -14.21
N PHE A 179 -8.63 -5.82 -14.73
CA PHE A 179 -7.51 -5.64 -15.65
C PHE A 179 -6.21 -6.12 -14.98
N PHE A 180 -5.98 -5.65 -13.75
CA PHE A 180 -4.84 -6.04 -12.92
C PHE A 180 -4.84 -7.53 -12.53
N ALA A 181 -6.02 -8.13 -12.27
CA ALA A 181 -6.17 -9.54 -11.90
C ALA A 181 -5.70 -10.53 -12.97
N THR A 182 -5.92 -10.21 -14.25
CA THR A 182 -5.52 -11.07 -15.37
C THR A 182 -4.01 -11.27 -15.38
N THR A 183 -3.25 -10.19 -15.23
CA THR A 183 -1.79 -10.23 -15.13
C THR A 183 -1.33 -10.98 -13.88
N TYR A 184 -1.95 -10.75 -12.72
CA TYR A 184 -1.54 -11.42 -11.49
C TYR A 184 -1.78 -12.93 -11.48
N ARG A 185 -2.89 -13.38 -12.09
CA ARG A 185 -3.15 -14.80 -12.28
C ARG A 185 -2.07 -15.45 -13.15
N GLU A 186 -1.67 -14.78 -14.23
CA GLU A 186 -0.66 -15.29 -15.18
C GLU A 186 0.77 -15.25 -14.61
N THR A 187 1.12 -14.22 -13.83
CA THR A 187 2.48 -14.01 -13.32
C THR A 187 2.75 -14.61 -11.94
N PHE A 188 1.75 -14.63 -11.05
CA PHE A 188 1.94 -15.01 -9.64
C PHE A 188 1.10 -16.23 -9.22
N GLY A 189 0.20 -16.71 -10.08
CA GLY A 189 -0.69 -17.83 -9.76
C GLY A 189 -1.71 -17.51 -8.66
N ILE A 190 -1.93 -16.22 -8.37
CA ILE A 190 -2.97 -15.78 -7.44
C ILE A 190 -4.31 -15.87 -8.18
N VAL A 191 -5.07 -16.91 -7.85
CA VAL A 191 -6.32 -17.26 -8.57
C VAL A 191 -7.57 -16.77 -7.85
N GLU A 192 -7.50 -16.52 -6.54
CA GLU A 192 -8.66 -16.13 -5.74
C GLU A 192 -9.10 -14.69 -6.03
N GLY A 193 -8.15 -13.81 -6.37
CA GLY A 193 -8.39 -12.42 -6.73
C GLY A 193 -7.10 -11.59 -6.63
N PRO A 194 -7.04 -10.40 -7.25
CA PRO A 194 -5.86 -9.56 -7.17
C PRO A 194 -5.63 -9.04 -5.74
N PRO A 195 -4.38 -8.91 -5.28
CA PRO A 195 -4.08 -8.27 -4.01
C PRO A 195 -4.35 -6.75 -4.06
N LEU A 196 -4.83 -6.18 -2.96
CA LEU A 196 -4.84 -4.72 -2.77
C LEU A 196 -3.56 -4.30 -2.05
N HIS A 197 -2.73 -3.52 -2.72
CA HIS A 197 -1.48 -3.05 -2.15
C HIS A 197 -1.67 -1.71 -1.43
N ASP A 198 -1.86 -0.65 -2.20
CA ASP A 198 -1.84 0.75 -1.76
C ASP A 198 -2.89 1.10 -0.71
N PRO A 199 -4.14 0.61 -0.78
CA PRO A 199 -5.16 0.95 0.22
C PRO A 199 -4.79 0.51 1.64
N LEU A 200 -3.95 -0.52 1.81
CA LEU A 200 -3.48 -0.93 3.13
C LEU A 200 -2.54 0.10 3.76
N ALA A 201 -1.73 0.80 2.96
CA ALA A 201 -0.90 1.89 3.47
C ALA A 201 -1.73 3.10 3.90
N VAL A 202 -2.86 3.36 3.23
CA VAL A 202 -3.83 4.39 3.67
C VAL A 202 -4.49 4.00 4.99
N ALA A 203 -4.86 2.73 5.16
CA ALA A 203 -5.51 2.23 6.39
C ALA A 203 -4.66 2.46 7.66
N VAL A 204 -3.33 2.49 7.55
CA VAL A 204 -2.43 2.83 8.68
C VAL A 204 -2.73 4.22 9.25
N ALA A 205 -3.13 5.17 8.41
CA ALA A 205 -3.45 6.54 8.86
C ALA A 205 -4.72 6.61 9.72
N PHE A 206 -5.50 5.53 9.81
CA PHE A 206 -6.70 5.45 10.66
C PHE A 206 -6.42 4.91 12.06
N ILE A 207 -5.19 4.47 12.36
CA ILE A 207 -4.83 3.98 13.69
C ILE A 207 -5.05 5.09 14.74
N GLY A 208 -5.74 4.75 15.83
CA GLY A 208 -6.11 5.69 16.88
C GLY A 208 -7.32 6.57 16.56
N THR A 209 -7.99 6.34 15.43
CA THR A 209 -9.22 7.04 15.04
C THR A 209 -10.45 6.13 15.20
N GLU A 210 -11.66 6.69 15.09
CA GLU A 210 -12.90 5.91 15.09
C GLU A 210 -13.04 4.96 13.88
N HIS A 211 -12.19 5.11 12.86
CA HIS A 211 -12.15 4.29 11.65
C HIS A 211 -10.98 3.30 11.64
N GLU A 212 -10.36 3.04 12.79
CA GLU A 212 -9.22 2.14 12.91
C GLU A 212 -9.55 0.73 12.40
N ILE A 213 -8.69 0.22 11.51
CA ILE A 213 -8.66 -1.17 11.08
C ILE A 213 -7.57 -1.86 11.88
N PRO A 214 -7.89 -2.84 12.75
CA PRO A 214 -6.89 -3.50 13.59
C PRO A 214 -5.81 -4.19 12.75
N PHE A 215 -4.55 -3.87 13.04
CA PHE A 215 -3.37 -4.55 12.50
C PHE A 215 -2.67 -5.31 13.61
N TYR A 216 -2.15 -6.50 13.31
CA TYR A 216 -1.42 -7.33 14.27
C TYR A 216 0.07 -7.28 13.95
N ASP A 217 0.89 -6.98 14.94
CA ASP A 217 2.35 -6.84 14.82
C ASP A 217 3.11 -7.90 15.63
N PHE A 218 2.58 -9.12 15.67
CA PHE A 218 3.21 -10.28 16.29
C PHE A 218 3.10 -11.52 15.39
N ASP A 219 4.13 -12.38 15.41
CA ASP A 219 4.05 -13.68 14.75
C ASP A 219 3.16 -14.61 15.60
N PRO A 220 2.02 -15.11 15.07
CA PRO A 220 1.13 -16.00 15.82
C PRO A 220 1.79 -17.34 16.16
N ARG A 221 2.93 -17.68 15.55
CA ARG A 221 3.72 -18.88 15.84
C ARG A 221 4.70 -18.69 17.00
N ALA A 222 4.96 -17.44 17.42
CA ALA A 222 5.92 -17.14 18.47
C ALA A 222 5.38 -17.51 19.85
N THR A 223 6.25 -18.02 20.73
CA THR A 223 5.88 -18.40 22.12
C THR A 223 5.41 -17.23 22.97
N GLU A 224 5.91 -16.02 22.69
CA GLU A 224 5.51 -14.79 23.38
C GLU A 224 4.38 -14.03 22.66
N GLY A 225 3.98 -14.48 21.46
CA GLY A 225 2.80 -14.06 20.70
C GLY A 225 2.42 -12.57 20.83
N GLU A 226 1.13 -12.33 21.10
CA GLU A 226 0.48 -11.02 21.27
C GLU A 226 1.15 -10.07 22.26
N LYS A 227 2.03 -10.56 23.15
CA LYS A 227 2.71 -9.73 24.14
C LYS A 227 3.87 -8.94 23.55
N ARG A 228 4.34 -9.29 22.35
CA ARG A 228 5.45 -8.61 21.68
C ARG A 228 4.93 -7.77 20.52
N GLN A 229 5.02 -6.45 20.67
CA GLN A 229 4.93 -5.54 19.53
C GLN A 229 6.25 -5.59 18.76
N GLU A 230 6.29 -6.34 17.67
CA GLU A 230 7.52 -6.51 16.88
C GLU A 230 7.92 -5.20 16.21
N ARG A 231 9.21 -4.87 16.34
CA ARG A 231 9.85 -3.76 15.63
C ARG A 231 11.07 -4.27 14.90
N PHE A 232 11.37 -3.67 13.77
CA PHE A 232 12.40 -4.15 12.86
C PHE A 232 13.37 -3.03 12.50
N GLN A 233 14.65 -3.39 12.44
CA GLN A 233 15.61 -2.65 11.62
C GLN A 233 15.45 -3.18 10.19
N VAL A 234 15.17 -2.28 9.25
CA VAL A 234 15.04 -2.63 7.84
C VAL A 234 16.20 -2.02 7.07
N THR A 235 16.86 -2.83 6.26
CA THR A 235 17.93 -2.41 5.35
C THR A 235 17.50 -2.68 3.92
N VAL A 236 17.82 -1.78 3.00
CA VAL A 236 17.60 -1.96 1.56
C VAL A 236 18.94 -2.23 0.89
N VAL A 237 19.01 -3.29 0.09
CA VAL A 237 20.18 -3.55 -0.76
C VAL A 237 20.17 -2.53 -1.91
N THR A 238 21.19 -1.69 -2.02
CA THR A 238 21.28 -0.66 -3.08
C THR A 238 22.08 -1.12 -4.29
N GLU A 239 22.98 -2.10 -4.13
CA GLU A 239 23.88 -2.54 -5.20
C GLU A 239 23.90 -4.08 -5.35
N GLY A 240 24.16 -4.55 -6.58
CA GLY A 240 24.34 -5.98 -6.91
C GLY A 240 23.05 -6.68 -7.38
N GLU A 241 23.09 -8.02 -7.40
CA GLU A 241 21.99 -8.83 -7.96
C GLU A 241 20.68 -8.78 -7.16
N GLN A 242 20.74 -8.31 -5.91
CA GLN A 242 19.59 -8.20 -5.02
C GLN A 242 19.18 -6.75 -4.77
N THR A 243 19.60 -5.80 -5.61
CA THR A 243 19.18 -4.39 -5.52
C THR A 243 17.66 -4.28 -5.36
N GLY A 244 17.23 -3.46 -4.40
CA GLY A 244 15.85 -3.25 -3.99
C GLY A 244 15.32 -4.27 -2.96
N ARG A 245 16.09 -5.29 -2.60
CA ARG A 245 15.68 -6.24 -1.56
C ARG A 245 15.60 -5.56 -0.20
N THR A 246 14.46 -5.67 0.46
CA THR A 246 14.26 -5.26 1.86
C THR A 246 14.59 -6.40 2.82
N ILE A 247 15.49 -6.17 3.77
CA ILE A 247 15.91 -7.14 4.78
C ILE A 247 15.44 -6.62 6.14
N ALA A 248 14.50 -7.34 6.77
CA ALA A 248 14.00 -7.01 8.10
C ALA A 248 14.70 -7.86 9.17
N LYS A 249 15.32 -7.19 10.15
CA LYS A 249 15.88 -7.81 11.35
C LYS A 249 15.01 -7.46 12.54
N LEU A 250 14.42 -8.48 13.18
CA LEU A 250 13.64 -8.31 14.40
C LEU A 250 14.51 -7.73 15.52
N LEU A 251 14.01 -6.69 16.17
CA LEU A 251 14.69 -6.00 17.28
C LEU A 251 14.25 -6.56 18.63
N GLU A 252 15.11 -6.40 19.63
CA GLU A 252 14.78 -6.73 21.02
C GLU A 252 13.54 -5.94 21.50
N PRO A 253 12.69 -6.54 22.36
CA PRO A 253 11.51 -5.86 22.89
C PRO A 253 11.85 -4.49 23.50
N GLY A 254 11.04 -3.48 23.17
CA GLY A 254 11.20 -2.10 23.65
C GLY A 254 12.18 -1.24 22.86
N VAL A 255 12.94 -1.81 21.92
CA VAL A 255 13.78 -1.03 21.00
C VAL A 255 12.91 -0.45 19.88
N ALA A 256 12.99 0.87 19.67
CA ALA A 256 12.29 1.54 18.59
C ALA A 256 12.81 1.08 17.22
N GLY A 257 11.90 0.97 16.26
CA GLY A 257 12.19 0.58 14.89
C GLY A 257 10.93 0.63 14.04
N MET A 258 11.03 0.12 12.82
CA MET A 258 9.90 0.10 11.90
C MET A 258 8.88 -0.94 12.35
N ARG A 259 7.60 -0.61 12.19
CA ARG A 259 6.51 -1.57 12.34
C ARG A 259 6.30 -2.27 11.00
N ILE A 260 6.21 -3.60 11.01
CA ILE A 260 5.80 -4.40 9.85
C ILE A 260 4.68 -5.33 10.33
N PRO A 261 3.41 -5.03 10.01
CA PRO A 261 2.31 -5.87 10.45
C PRO A 261 2.41 -7.28 9.85
N ARG A 262 2.02 -8.28 10.66
CA ARG A 262 1.91 -9.69 10.26
C ARG A 262 0.53 -10.04 9.71
N GLY A 263 -0.44 -9.15 9.90
CA GLY A 263 -1.81 -9.30 9.42
C GLY A 263 -2.66 -8.10 9.83
N LEU A 264 -3.94 -8.15 9.47
CA LEU A 264 -4.97 -7.19 9.82
C LEU A 264 -6.34 -7.86 9.88
N ASP A 265 -7.31 -7.19 10.48
CA ASP A 265 -8.72 -7.57 10.40
C ASP A 265 -9.24 -7.34 8.97
N MET A 266 -9.18 -8.40 8.16
CA MET A 266 -9.54 -8.36 6.74
C MET A 266 -11.04 -8.09 6.54
N GLU A 267 -11.90 -8.65 7.40
CA GLU A 267 -13.34 -8.42 7.30
C GLU A 267 -13.64 -6.94 7.54
N HIS A 268 -13.05 -6.36 8.59
CA HIS A 268 -13.21 -4.94 8.88
C HIS A 268 -12.61 -4.06 7.78
N PHE A 269 -11.43 -4.42 7.25
CA PHE A 269 -10.84 -3.70 6.12
C PHE A 269 -11.82 -3.61 4.93
N TRP A 270 -12.41 -4.72 4.51
CA TRP A 270 -13.35 -4.73 3.39
C TRP A 270 -14.65 -3.98 3.69
N ARG A 271 -15.15 -4.03 4.93
CA ARG A 271 -16.28 -3.18 5.35
C ARG A 271 -15.95 -1.69 5.19
N VAL A 272 -14.76 -1.24 5.61
CA VAL A 272 -14.35 0.17 5.47
C VAL A 272 -14.22 0.58 4.01
N ILE A 273 -13.66 -0.28 3.14
CA ILE A 273 -13.60 -0.01 1.69
C ILE A 273 -15.00 0.15 1.10
N GLU A 274 -15.94 -0.71 1.48
CA GLU A 274 -17.32 -0.63 1.01
C GLU A 274 -18.00 0.66 1.49
N GLU A 275 -17.85 1.02 2.77
CA GLU A 275 -18.37 2.29 3.32
C GLU A 275 -17.80 3.50 2.59
N CYS A 276 -16.50 3.50 2.25
CA CYS A 276 -15.88 4.53 1.43
C CYS A 276 -16.54 4.63 0.06
N CYS A 277 -16.83 3.50 -0.60
CA CYS A 277 -17.54 3.47 -1.87
C CYS A 277 -18.97 4.02 -1.72
N GLN A 278 -19.70 3.67 -0.66
CA GLN A 278 -21.04 4.22 -0.40
C GLN A 278 -21.04 5.74 -0.21
N ARG A 279 -20.07 6.24 0.58
CA ARG A 279 -19.90 7.69 0.80
C ARG A 279 -19.58 8.41 -0.51
N ALA A 280 -18.73 7.82 -1.35
CA ALA A 280 -18.40 8.35 -2.67
C ALA A 280 -19.59 8.32 -3.65
N ASP A 281 -20.39 7.24 -3.67
CA ASP A 281 -21.63 7.18 -4.45
C ASP A 281 -22.58 8.33 -4.07
N LYS A 282 -22.78 8.56 -2.77
CA LYS A 282 -23.64 9.62 -2.25
C LYS A 282 -23.10 11.02 -2.53
N ALA A 283 -21.78 11.19 -2.61
CA ALA A 283 -21.18 12.45 -3.01
C ALA A 283 -21.37 12.69 -4.50
N ASN A 284 -21.16 11.66 -5.33
CA ASN A 284 -21.30 11.73 -6.78
C ASN A 284 -22.74 11.95 -7.22
N SER A 285 -23.74 11.35 -6.55
CA SER A 285 -25.17 11.57 -6.86
C SER A 285 -25.54 13.06 -6.77
N LYS A 286 -25.06 13.75 -5.74
CA LYS A 286 -25.27 15.20 -5.55
C LYS A 286 -24.65 16.05 -6.66
N VAL A 287 -23.48 15.66 -7.16
CA VAL A 287 -22.73 16.41 -8.19
C VAL A 287 -23.26 16.11 -9.59
N LEU A 288 -23.65 14.86 -9.86
CA LEU A 288 -24.08 14.40 -11.17
C LEU A 288 -25.59 14.56 -11.41
N GLY A 289 -26.35 15.02 -10.41
CA GLY A 289 -27.79 15.26 -10.52
C GLY A 289 -28.61 13.99 -10.74
N LYS A 290 -28.13 12.85 -10.25
CA LYS A 290 -28.77 11.52 -10.32
C LYS A 290 -29.07 11.01 -8.93
#